data_AF-A0A117STK7-F1
#
_entry.id   AF-A0A117STK7-F1
#
_cell.length_a   1.000
_cell.length_b   1.000
_cell.length_c   1.000
_cell.angle_alpha   90.00
_cell.angle_beta   90.00
_cell.angle_gamma   90.00
#
_symmetry.space_group_name_H-M   'P 1'
#
loop_
_entity.id
_entity.type
_entity.pdbx_description
1 polymer ?
#
loop_
_entity_poly.entity_id
_entity_poly.type
_entity_poly.pdbx_seq_one_letter_code
_entity_poly.pdbx_strand_id
1 'polypeptide(L)'
;MHACRSTLEDPRPKVFETTSLGAAYLAGLAIGFWGSLDEVRANWALDRVFKPTMDPETRERLYRGWKAAVQRALGWAKEVPWAYGYER
;
A
#
# COMPACT_ATOMS: atom_id res chain seq x y z
N MET A 1 9.40 4.44 -2.74
CA MET A 1 9.69 3.10 -2.18
C MET A 1 8.78 2.04 -2.79
N HIS A 2 7.45 2.09 -2.65
CA HIS A 2 6.53 1.09 -3.25
C HIS A 2 6.69 0.97 -4.77
N ALA A 3 6.67 2.09 -5.49
CA ALA A 3 6.85 2.12 -6.94
C ALA A 3 8.23 1.67 -7.44
N CYS A 4 9.26 1.54 -6.59
CA CYS A 4 10.54 0.95 -7.03
C CYS A 4 10.54 -0.59 -6.93
N ARG A 5 9.63 -1.17 -6.12
CA ARG A 5 9.55 -2.62 -5.93
C ARG A 5 8.75 -3.28 -7.06
N SER A 6 7.67 -2.66 -7.52
CA SER A 6 6.90 -3.11 -8.69
C SER A 6 7.52 -2.58 -9.99
N THR A 7 7.57 -3.39 -11.04
CA THR A 7 7.82 -2.90 -12.41
C THR A 7 6.59 -2.20 -13.02
N LEU A 8 5.46 -2.25 -12.32
CA LEU A 8 4.19 -1.66 -12.73
C LEU A 8 4.10 -0.21 -12.29
N GLU A 9 3.48 0.60 -13.14
CA GLU A 9 3.09 1.97 -12.83
C GLU A 9 2.09 1.98 -11.66
N ASP A 10 2.31 2.85 -10.68
CA ASP A 10 1.45 3.00 -9.49
C ASP A 10 0.60 4.28 -9.64
N PRO A 11 -0.68 4.16 -10.04
CA PRO A 11 -1.59 5.28 -10.11
C PRO A 11 -2.08 5.65 -8.70
N ARG A 12 -1.62 6.79 -8.18
CA ARG A 12 -2.15 7.31 -6.91
C ARG A 12 -3.32 8.27 -7.17
N PRO A 13 -4.51 8.02 -6.59
CA PRO A 13 -5.65 8.91 -6.71
C PRO A 13 -5.41 10.21 -5.92
N LYS A 14 -6.10 11.28 -6.34
CA LYS A 14 -5.98 12.63 -5.72
C LYS A 14 -6.54 12.71 -4.31
N VAL A 15 -7.51 11.86 -4.00
CA VAL A 15 -8.14 11.79 -2.68
C VAL A 15 -7.43 10.72 -1.87
N PHE A 16 -6.66 11.16 -0.86
CA PHE A 16 -5.94 10.27 0.04
C PHE A 16 -6.86 9.51 1.01
N GLU A 17 -8.04 10.05 1.32
CA GLU A 17 -9.05 9.41 2.17
C GLU A 17 -10.08 8.63 1.36
N THR A 18 -9.63 7.54 0.75
CA THR A 18 -10.51 6.64 -0.03
C THR A 18 -11.61 6.02 0.83
N THR A 19 -11.41 5.89 2.14
CA THR A 19 -12.41 5.39 3.09
C THR A 19 -13.58 6.37 3.28
N SER A 20 -13.29 7.63 3.61
CA SER A 20 -14.31 8.69 3.79
C SER A 20 -15.08 8.92 2.49
N LEU A 21 -14.37 8.93 1.36
CA LEU A 21 -14.96 9.09 0.04
C LEU A 21 -15.88 7.91 -0.36
N GLY A 22 -15.49 6.67 -0.02
CA GLY A 22 -16.31 5.49 -0.27
C GLY A 22 -17.63 5.51 0.51
N ALA A 23 -17.58 5.92 1.80
CA ALA A 23 -18.77 6.08 2.61
C ALA A 23 -19.70 7.18 2.08
N ALA A 24 -19.13 8.31 1.64
CA ALA A 24 -19.90 9.40 1.03
C ALA A 24 -20.61 8.96 -0.26
N TYR A 25 -19.92 8.23 -1.15
CA TYR A 25 -20.54 7.72 -2.38
C TYR A 25 -21.68 6.75 -2.12
N LEU A 26 -21.53 5.83 -1.15
CA LEU A 26 -22.61 4.90 -0.79
C LEU A 26 -23.83 5.64 -0.24
N ALA A 27 -23.62 6.61 0.65
CA ALA A 27 -24.69 7.42 1.21
C ALA A 27 -25.37 8.29 0.13
N GLY A 28 -24.60 8.90 -0.77
CA GLY A 28 -25.13 9.75 -1.84
C GLY A 28 -25.88 8.96 -2.92
N LEU A 29 -25.48 7.73 -3.24
CA LEU A 29 -26.27 6.85 -4.12
C LEU A 29 -27.59 6.42 -3.46
N ALA A 30 -27.57 6.14 -2.16
CA ALA A 30 -28.77 5.73 -1.43
C ALA A 30 -29.85 6.82 -1.35
N ILE A 31 -29.45 8.11 -1.33
CA ILE A 31 -30.37 9.25 -1.28
C ILE A 31 -30.62 9.89 -2.66
N GLY A 32 -30.07 9.32 -3.75
CA GLY A 32 -30.23 9.83 -5.11
C GLY A 32 -29.48 11.14 -5.41
N PHE A 33 -28.47 11.49 -4.60
CA PHE A 33 -27.58 12.62 -4.85
C PHE A 33 -26.70 12.38 -6.09
N TRP A 34 -26.31 11.12 -6.34
CA TRP A 34 -25.73 10.68 -7.61
C TRP A 34 -26.70 9.74 -8.32
N GLY A 35 -26.89 9.96 -9.62
CA GLY A 35 -27.87 9.22 -10.42
C GLY A 35 -27.38 7.85 -10.90
N SER A 36 -26.06 7.62 -10.91
CA SER A 36 -25.48 6.34 -11.32
C SER A 36 -24.06 6.13 -10.80
N LEU A 37 -23.60 4.89 -10.85
CA LEU A 37 -22.20 4.54 -10.57
C LEU A 37 -21.23 5.18 -11.57
N ASP A 38 -21.68 5.54 -12.77
CA ASP A 38 -20.83 6.16 -13.79
C ASP A 38 -20.53 7.63 -13.50
N GLU A 39 -21.45 8.37 -12.86
CA GLU A 39 -21.16 9.72 -12.33
C GLU A 39 -20.11 9.69 -11.21
N VAL A 40 -20.19 8.68 -10.34
CA VAL A 40 -19.21 8.48 -9.26
C VAL A 40 -17.83 8.11 -9.81
N ARG A 41 -17.78 7.30 -10.88
CA ARG A 41 -16.54 6.95 -11.58
C ARG A 41 -15.91 8.15 -12.28
N ALA A 42 -16.71 9.06 -12.84
CA ALA A 42 -16.21 10.28 -13.47
C ALA A 42 -15.52 11.22 -12.46
N ASN A 43 -15.90 11.18 -11.18
CA ASN A 43 -15.23 11.92 -10.10
C ASN A 43 -13.87 11.34 -9.70
N TRP A 44 -13.49 10.16 -10.20
CA TRP A 44 -12.17 9.58 -9.96
C TRP A 44 -11.13 10.27 -10.84
N ALA A 45 -10.37 11.19 -10.25
CA ALA A 45 -9.25 11.85 -10.90
C ALA A 45 -7.91 11.22 -10.48
N LEU A 46 -7.13 10.81 -11.48
CA LEU A 46 -5.74 10.37 -11.33
C LEU A 46 -4.89 11.59 -10.97
N ASP A 47 -4.23 11.59 -9.80
CA ASP A 47 -3.36 12.71 -9.40
C ASP A 47 -1.95 12.55 -9.95
N ARG A 48 -1.39 11.36 -9.80
CA ARG A 48 -0.01 11.12 -10.21
C ARG A 48 0.27 9.64 -10.45
N VAL A 49 0.87 9.36 -11.60
CA VAL A 49 1.44 8.04 -11.90
C VAL A 49 2.88 8.02 -11.45
N PHE A 50 3.22 7.08 -10.57
CA PHE A 50 4.60 6.83 -10.18
C PHE A 50 5.19 5.78 -11.10
N LYS A 51 6.21 6.17 -11.85
CA LYS A 51 6.99 5.24 -12.67
C LYS A 51 8.18 4.71 -11.88
N PRO A 52 8.50 3.41 -11.94
CA PRO A 52 9.72 2.87 -11.38
C PRO A 52 10.94 3.51 -12.06
N THR A 53 11.73 4.28 -11.32
CA THR A 53 12.96 4.92 -11.82
C THR A 53 14.24 4.20 -11.39
N MET A 54 14.12 3.16 -10.56
CA MET A 54 15.27 2.42 -10.03
C MET A 54 15.70 1.36 -11.04
N ASP A 55 17.01 1.30 -11.31
CA ASP A 55 17.57 0.29 -12.19
C ASP A 55 17.39 -1.13 -11.60
N PRO A 56 17.22 -2.16 -12.46
CA PRO A 56 16.95 -3.51 -12.00
C PRO A 56 18.03 -4.10 -11.09
N GLU A 57 19.30 -3.72 -11.30
CA GLU A 57 20.45 -4.25 -10.57
C GLU A 57 20.51 -3.72 -9.14
N THR A 58 20.37 -2.40 -8.97
CA THR A 58 20.24 -1.73 -7.67
C THR A 58 19.05 -2.25 -6.91
N ARG A 59 17.90 -2.44 -7.57
CA ARG A 59 16.71 -3.02 -6.96
C ARG A 59 16.99 -4.41 -6.39
N GLU A 60 17.62 -5.27 -7.19
CA GLU A 60 17.93 -6.63 -6.76
C GLU A 60 18.97 -6.66 -5.63
N ARG A 61 19.98 -5.78 -5.68
CA ARG A 61 20.96 -5.62 -4.59
C ARG A 61 20.29 -5.19 -3.28
N LEU A 62 19.43 -4.18 -3.33
CA LEU A 62 18.69 -3.71 -2.15
C LEU A 62 17.73 -4.78 -1.63
N TYR A 63 17.07 -5.52 -2.53
CA TYR A 63 16.16 -6.60 -2.16
C TYR A 63 16.88 -7.77 -1.49
N ARG A 64 18.08 -8.13 -1.98
CA ARG A 64 18.95 -9.11 -1.32
C ARG A 64 19.35 -8.66 0.08
N GLY A 65 19.74 -7.40 0.25
CA GLY A 65 20.05 -6.82 1.57
C GLY A 65 18.86 -6.88 2.53
N TRP A 66 17.67 -6.49 2.06
CA TRP A 66 16.44 -6.58 2.85
C TRP A 66 16.11 -8.01 3.26
N LYS A 67 16.18 -8.99 2.34
CA LYS A 67 15.97 -10.42 2.66
C LYS A 67 16.92 -10.88 3.76
N ALA A 68 18.20 -10.50 3.65
CA ALA A 68 19.21 -10.87 4.64
C ALA A 68 18.93 -10.23 6.02
N ALA A 69 18.35 -9.02 6.07
CA ALA A 69 17.93 -8.38 7.31
C ALA A 69 16.69 -9.08 7.92
N VAL A 70 15.69 -9.42 7.09
CA VAL A 70 14.49 -10.16 7.53
C VAL A 70 14.89 -11.50 8.14
N GLN A 71 15.77 -12.27 7.50
CA GLN A 71 16.22 -13.56 8.03
C GLN A 71 16.87 -13.43 9.41
N ARG A 72 17.61 -12.34 9.67
CA ARG A 72 18.21 -12.08 10.99
C ARG A 72 17.20 -11.65 12.06
N ALA A 73 16.06 -11.10 11.64
CA ALA A 73 14.99 -10.71 12.56
C ALA A 73 14.07 -11.87 12.93
N LEU A 74 14.12 -12.99 12.21
CA LEU A 74 13.33 -14.18 12.52
C LEU A 74 13.85 -14.89 13.78
N GLY A 75 12.95 -15.52 14.52
CA GLY A 75 13.32 -16.35 15.68
C GLY A 75 13.62 -15.59 16.96
N TRP A 76 13.63 -14.26 16.95
CA TRP A 76 13.95 -13.43 18.12
C TRP A 76 13.16 -13.80 19.38
N ALA A 77 11.84 -13.99 19.26
CA ALA A 77 11.01 -14.37 20.41
C ALA A 77 11.32 -15.75 21.00
N LYS A 78 11.98 -16.65 20.24
CA LYS A 78 12.44 -17.96 20.74
C LYS A 78 13.77 -17.86 21.50
N GLU A 79 14.63 -16.93 21.09
CA GLU A 79 15.95 -16.68 21.71
C GLU A 79 15.81 -15.91 23.03
N VAL A 80 14.82 -15.01 23.14
CA VAL A 80 14.53 -14.24 24.36
C VAL A 80 13.08 -14.41 24.84
N PRO A 81 12.65 -15.61 25.25
CA PRO A 81 11.27 -15.84 25.71
C PRO A 81 10.89 -14.98 26.93
N TRP A 82 11.86 -14.69 27.80
CA TRP A 82 11.73 -13.84 28.99
C TRP A 82 11.30 -12.41 28.65
N ALA A 83 11.70 -11.88 27.48
CA ALA A 83 11.34 -10.52 27.06
C ALA A 83 9.85 -10.37 26.73
N TYR A 84 9.16 -11.49 26.52
CA TYR A 84 7.75 -11.53 26.12
C TYR A 84 6.86 -12.26 27.15
N GLY A 85 7.39 -12.55 28.34
CA GLY A 85 6.63 -13.25 29.39
C GLY A 85 6.30 -14.71 29.06
N TYR A 86 7.00 -15.32 28.09
CA TYR A 86 6.89 -16.75 27.77
C TYR A 86 7.92 -17.56 28.56
N GLU A 87 7.94 -17.38 29.89
CA GLU A 87 8.73 -18.22 30.77
C GLU A 87 8.02 -19.58 30.90
N ARG A 88 8.73 -20.67 30.61
CA ARG A 88 8.25 -22.03 30.86
C ARG A 88 8.48 -22.41 32.31
#